data_AF-A0A0X8CQQ2-F1
#
_entry.id   AF-A0A0X8CQQ2-F1
#
_cell.length_a   1.000
_cell.length_b   1.000
_cell.length_c   1.000
_cell.angle_alpha   90.00
_cell.angle_beta   90.00
_cell.angle_gamma   90.00
#
_symmetry.space_group_name_H-M   'P 1'
#
loop_
_entity.id
_entity.type
_entity.pdbx_description
1 polymer ?
#
loop_
_entity_poly.entity_id
_entity_poly.type
_entity_poly.pdbx_seq_one_letter_code
_entity_poly.pdbx_strand_id
1 'polypeptide(L)'
;MKLIEYRSGSSTRSMVFVGKNRFGKWVVREQNGIFGGVFATREQALKYALFKNGQHSDSILEVSREIELIFQRSAGSAWSNRSA
;
A
#
# COMPACT_ATOMS: atom_id res chain seq x y z
N MET A 1 36.84 -0.68 -5.25
CA MET A 1 35.67 0.21 -5.16
C MET A 1 34.47 -0.63 -5.57
N LYS A 2 33.62 -1.04 -4.62
CA LYS A 2 32.52 -1.97 -4.89
C LYS A 2 31.40 -1.18 -5.55
N LEU A 3 31.23 -1.41 -6.85
CA LEU A 3 30.14 -0.86 -7.63
C LEU A 3 28.84 -1.43 -7.06
N ILE A 4 28.16 -0.63 -6.24
CA ILE A 4 26.79 -0.89 -5.83
C ILE A 4 25.94 -0.75 -7.09
N GLU A 5 25.73 -1.89 -7.72
CA GLU A 5 24.77 -2.08 -8.79
C GLU A 5 23.39 -1.71 -8.23
N TYR A 6 22.99 -0.44 -8.42
CA TYR A 6 21.61 -0.03 -8.26
C TYR A 6 20.84 -0.84 -9.29
N ARG A 7 20.16 -1.89 -8.81
CA ARG A 7 19.35 -2.76 -9.64
C ARG A 7 18.25 -1.90 -10.28
N SER A 8 18.53 -1.43 -11.49
CA SER A 8 17.57 -0.99 -12.49
C SER A 8 16.74 -2.19 -12.93
N GLY A 9 15.96 -2.75 -12.01
CA GLY A 9 14.86 -3.64 -12.32
C GLY A 9 13.62 -2.76 -12.34
N SER A 10 13.11 -2.45 -13.53
CA SER A 10 11.88 -1.67 -13.72
C SER A 10 10.64 -2.47 -13.34
N SER A 11 10.54 -2.91 -12.09
CA SER A 11 9.26 -3.10 -11.43
C SER A 11 9.14 -1.95 -10.46
N THR A 12 8.29 -0.98 -10.77
CA THR A 12 7.86 0.04 -9.81
C THR A 12 7.21 -0.70 -8.63
N ARG A 13 8.03 -1.11 -7.68
CA ARG A 13 7.59 -1.93 -6.56
C ARG A 13 6.78 -1.03 -5.64
N SER A 14 5.51 -1.37 -5.50
CA SER A 14 4.59 -0.62 -4.66
C SER A 14 5.07 -0.60 -3.21
N MET A 15 5.35 0.59 -2.68
CA MET A 15 5.61 0.74 -1.25
C MET A 15 4.31 0.52 -0.47
N VAL A 16 4.39 -0.23 0.61
CA VAL A 16 3.26 -0.52 1.48
C VAL A 16 3.53 0.09 2.85
N PHE A 17 2.61 0.94 3.30
CA PHE A 17 2.65 1.56 4.61
C PHE A 17 1.85 0.75 5.62
N VAL A 18 2.42 0.53 6.81
CA VAL A 18 1.76 -0.15 7.94
C VAL A 18 1.82 0.76 9.15
N GLY A 19 0.71 1.00 9.83
CA GLY A 19 0.64 1.95 10.93
C GLY A 19 -0.72 1.93 11.61
N LYS A 20 -1.00 2.90 12.47
CA LYS A 20 -2.28 3.01 13.17
C LYS A 20 -3.11 4.16 12.64
N ASN A 21 -4.43 4.00 12.61
CA ASN A 21 -5.35 5.12 12.40
C ASN A 21 -5.68 5.84 13.72
N ARG A 22 -6.48 6.89 13.66
CA ARG A 22 -6.97 7.65 14.83
C ARG A 22 -7.72 6.82 15.87
N PHE A 23 -8.25 5.67 15.45
CA PHE A 23 -8.95 4.73 16.31
C PHE A 23 -8.02 3.67 16.92
N GLY A 24 -6.71 3.79 16.70
CA GLY A 24 -5.70 2.84 17.18
C GLY A 24 -5.70 1.49 16.46
N LYS A 25 -6.48 1.33 15.38
CA LYS A 25 -6.51 0.11 14.57
C LYS A 25 -5.34 0.09 13.60
N TRP A 26 -4.79 -1.10 13.36
CA TRP A 26 -3.72 -1.27 12.40
C TRP A 26 -4.25 -1.12 10.99
N VAL A 27 -3.54 -0.40 10.15
CA VAL A 27 -3.89 -0.16 8.76
C VAL A 27 -2.71 -0.57 7.90
N VAL A 28 -3.02 -1.24 6.80
CA VAL A 28 -2.09 -1.47 5.69
C VAL A 28 -2.60 -0.69 4.50
N ARG A 29 -1.75 0.11 3.88
CA ARG A 29 -2.12 0.87 2.68
C ARG A 29 -0.95 0.91 1.71
N GLU A 30 -1.18 0.47 0.49
CA GLU A 30 -0.23 0.66 -0.60
C GLU A 30 -0.16 2.14 -1.02
N GLN A 31 1.00 2.59 -1.50
CA GLN A 31 1.27 3.99 -1.82
C GLN A 31 0.22 4.65 -2.73
N ASN A 32 -0.26 3.93 -3.74
CA ASN A 32 -1.28 4.40 -4.66
C ASN A 32 -2.70 4.07 -4.19
N GLY A 33 -2.86 3.44 -3.02
CA GLY A 33 -4.17 3.04 -2.51
C GLY A 33 -4.87 2.04 -3.42
N ILE A 34 -4.14 1.16 -4.11
CA ILE A 34 -4.72 0.08 -4.93
C ILE A 34 -5.19 -1.06 -4.03
N PHE A 35 -4.43 -1.36 -2.98
CA PHE A 35 -4.79 -2.36 -1.99
C PHE A 35 -4.44 -1.92 -0.57
N GLY A 36 -5.10 -2.55 0.40
CA GLY A 36 -4.94 -2.25 1.81
C GLY A 36 -6.04 -2.89 2.65
N GLY A 37 -6.01 -2.61 3.95
CA GLY A 37 -6.98 -3.14 4.90
C GLY A 37 -6.80 -2.57 6.30
N VAL A 38 -7.81 -2.76 7.14
CA VAL A 38 -7.76 -2.46 8.57
C VAL A 38 -7.73 -3.77 9.34
N PHE A 39 -6.81 -3.89 10.28
CA PHE A 39 -6.49 -5.10 11.04
C PHE A 39 -6.59 -4.82 12.54
N ALA A 40 -6.91 -5.86 13.30
CA ALA A 40 -6.97 -5.78 14.75
C ALA A 40 -5.57 -5.70 15.37
N THR A 41 -4.59 -6.42 14.81
CA THR A 41 -3.23 -6.51 15.37
C THR A 41 -2.14 -6.18 14.35
N ARG A 42 -0.94 -5.85 14.85
CA ARG A 42 0.23 -5.50 14.05
C ARG A 42 0.69 -6.68 13.19
N GLU A 43 0.67 -7.87 13.77
CA GLU A 43 1.14 -9.11 13.15
C GLU A 43 0.28 -9.47 11.94
N GLN A 44 -1.04 -9.29 12.06
CA GLN A 44 -1.98 -9.50 10.95
C GLN A 44 -1.74 -8.51 9.82
N ALA A 45 -1.53 -7.23 10.15
CA ALA A 45 -1.23 -6.19 9.19
C ALA A 45 0.08 -6.48 8.43
N LEU A 46 1.15 -6.84 9.15
CA LEU A 46 2.44 -7.18 8.55
C LEU A 46 2.38 -8.45 7.72
N LYS A 47 1.69 -9.50 8.19
CA LYS A 47 1.49 -10.74 7.42
C LYS A 47 0.76 -10.46 6.11
N TYR A 48 -0.29 -9.65 6.16
CA TYR A 48 -1.02 -9.24 4.96
C TYR A 48 -0.15 -8.43 4.01
N ALA A 49 0.57 -7.43 4.52
CA ALA A 49 1.47 -6.59 3.71
C ALA A 49 2.55 -7.42 3.02
N LEU A 50 3.21 -8.34 3.74
CA LEU A 50 4.21 -9.25 3.19
C LEU A 50 3.61 -10.19 2.13
N PHE A 51 2.44 -10.77 2.39
CA PHE A 51 1.78 -11.66 1.44
C PHE A 51 1.42 -10.92 0.15
N LYS A 52 0.79 -9.73 0.25
CA LYS A 52 0.37 -8.93 -0.90
C LYS A 52 1.54 -8.33 -1.68
N ASN A 53 2.65 -8.03 -1.00
CA ASN A 53 3.83 -7.45 -1.62
C ASN A 53 4.83 -8.49 -2.15
N GLY A 54 4.49 -9.79 -2.17
CA GLY A 54 5.40 -10.83 -2.70
C GLY A 54 6.57 -11.19 -1.78
N GLN A 55 6.37 -11.16 -0.45
CA GLN A 55 7.39 -11.41 0.58
C GLN A 55 8.55 -10.41 0.58
N HIS A 56 8.27 -9.22 0.08
CA HIS A 56 9.21 -8.14 -0.05
C HIS A 56 9.16 -7.21 1.15
N SER A 57 9.97 -7.51 2.18
CA SER A 57 10.01 -6.76 3.43
C SER A 57 10.63 -5.36 3.30
N ASP A 58 11.51 -5.16 2.33
CA ASP A 58 12.19 -3.89 2.04
C ASP A 58 11.26 -2.83 1.42
N SER A 59 10.11 -3.24 0.90
CA SER A 59 9.04 -2.35 0.43
C SER A 59 7.91 -2.15 1.43
N ILE A 60 8.07 -2.59 2.68
CA ILE A 60 7.12 -2.35 3.77
C ILE A 60 7.71 -1.33 4.74
N LEU A 61 6.99 -0.22 4.92
CA LEU A 61 7.36 0.85 5.83
C LEU A 61 6.36 0.90 6.97
N GLU A 62 6.82 0.51 8.16
CA GLU A 62 6.07 0.76 9.38
C GLU A 62 6.22 2.24 9.77
N VAL A 63 5.10 2.92 9.92
CA VAL A 63 5.06 4.35 10.20
C VAL A 63 4.45 4.61 11.55
N SER A 64 5.13 5.43 12.37
CA SER A 64 4.63 5.87 13.68
C SER A 64 3.56 6.95 13.58
N ARG A 65 3.46 7.63 12.42
CA ARG A 65 2.41 8.62 12.15
C ARG A 65 1.09 7.94 11.87
N GLU A 66 0.00 8.67 12.13
CA GLU A 66 -1.34 8.22 11.79
C GLU A 66 -1.47 7.97 10.28
N ILE A 67 -2.08 6.84 9.93
CA ILE A 67 -2.45 6.51 8.55
C ILE A 67 -3.91 6.05 8.48
N GLU A 68 -4.58 6.53 7.44
CA GLU A 68 -5.97 6.15 7.14
C GLU A 68 -6.02 5.33 5.87
N LEU A 69 -6.92 4.34 5.83
CA LEU A 69 -7.11 3.52 4.64
C LEU A 69 -7.91 4.32 3.60
N ILE A 70 -7.21 4.79 2.57
CA ILE A 70 -7.80 5.56 1.47
C ILE A 70 -7.48 4.80 0.19
N PHE A 71 -8.54 4.34 -0.49
CA PHE A 71 -8.42 3.76 -1.83
C PHE A 71 -8.58 4.87 -2.87
N GLN A 72 -7.84 4.77 -3.97
CA GLN A 72 -8.12 5.61 -5.12
C GLN A 72 -9.55 5.31 -5.58
N ARG A 73 -10.39 6.35 -5.63
CA ARG A 73 -11.68 6.22 -6.28
C ARG A 73 -11.38 5.99 -7.75
N SER A 74 -11.63 4.77 -8.23
CA SER A 74 -11.71 4.53 -9.66
C SER A 74 -12.72 5.55 -10.18
N ALA A 75 -12.27 6.43 -11.08
CA ALA A 75 -13.18 7.26 -11.85
C ALA A 75 -14.00 6.28 -12.68
N GLY A 76 -15.11 5.82 -12.11
CA GLY A 76 -16.08 5.00 -12.82
C GLY A 76 -16.37 5.73 -14.10
N SER A 77 -16.09 5.05 -15.22
CA SER A 77 -16.50 5.40 -16.57
C SER A 77 -17.67 6.37 -16.53
N ALA A 78 -17.39 7.66 -16.76
CA ALA A 78 -18.40 8.68 -16.90
C ALA A 78 -19.25 8.26 -18.11
N TRP A 79 -20.31 7.54 -17.80
CA TRP A 79 -21.30 7.02 -18.72
C TRP A 79 -21.78 8.18 -19.57
N SER A 80 -21.31 8.19 -20.82
CA SER A 80 -21.61 9.22 -21.80
C SER A 80 -22.99 8.93 -22.38
N ASN A 81 -24.03 9.42 -21.71
CA ASN A 81 -25.32 9.65 -22.36
C ASN A 81 -25.20 10.87 -23.27
N ARG A 82 -24.76 10.65 -24.51
CA ARG A 82 -24.95 11.62 -25.58
C ARG A 82 -26.14 11.13 -26.39
N SER A 83 -27.33 11.57 -26.00
CA SER A 83 -28.54 11.44 -26.81
C SER A 83 -28.30 12.14 -28.14
N ALA A 84 -28.49 11.40 -29.23
CA ALA A 84 -28.68 11.93 -30.57
C ALA A 84 -30.18 12.00 -30.86
#